data_AF-A0A2D9AMI6-F1
#
_entry.id   AF-A0A2D9AMI6-F1
#
_cell.length_a   1.000
_cell.length_b   1.000
_cell.length_c   1.000
_cell.angle_alpha   90.00
_cell.angle_beta   90.00
_cell.angle_gamma   90.00
#
_symmetry.space_group_name_H-M   'P 1'
#
loop_
_entity.id
_entity.type
_entity.pdbx_description
1 polymer ?
#
loop_
_entity_poly.entity_id
_entity_poly.type
_entity_poly.pdbx_seq_one_letter_code
_entity_poly.pdbx_strand_id
1 'polypeptide(L)'
;MCFVFFSCKKETVDTNNSGSLNFSNDTITFDTVFASVGSITKILKVYNNNENDIYTDIELKGVSAANFRINIDGVPSNSLNNVNIPSKDSIFIFIEVTINPSNNTLPYILSDSLVFTSGSKKQSIKLIAWGQDAYFHTANTYGEILSGSDTIRFYYHQINSNETWTNDKPHVIYGYVVIEPNCILNINPGANIYLHHNSGIIVGNPFNPNFGGTIKINGELGNEVTFQGDRLDQWYKELPGQWDRIWMMPGSINNEINYAIIKNGTIGIHADSVANNNPTVKISNSIIENMSSIGILGQGATINAENLLINECGQYTLACNIGGTYDFTHCTFANYWNYNSRKNPSILLNNYYEGIDGNIYSRNLEKAKFTNCIIYGSLSNEISFQEDNSANFNYDFDHCLIRLENSPININSSNFKNCIINQNPIFLDPYYKNYKTTQQSPANNSGTQTNVLLDIEGNFRTNPDIGVYEFQD
;
A
#
# COMPACT_ATOMS: atom_id res chain seq x y z
N MET A 1 -70.21 -32.19 -9.52
CA MET A 1 -69.04 -32.15 -10.42
C MET A 1 -69.13 -30.87 -11.22
N CYS A 2 -68.42 -29.83 -10.79
CA CYS A 2 -68.44 -28.50 -11.40
C CYS A 2 -67.14 -28.36 -12.21
N PHE A 3 -67.23 -28.26 -13.53
CA PHE A 3 -66.08 -28.08 -14.41
C PHE A 3 -65.78 -26.58 -14.53
N VAL A 4 -64.63 -26.16 -13.99
CA VAL A 4 -64.07 -24.82 -14.20
C VAL A 4 -63.11 -24.92 -15.38
N PHE A 5 -63.43 -24.24 -16.49
CA PHE A 5 -62.49 -24.06 -17.59
C PHE A 5 -61.62 -22.83 -17.31
N PHE A 6 -60.36 -23.06 -16.93
CA PHE A 6 -59.33 -22.03 -17.04
C PHE A 6 -58.86 -21.98 -18.50
N SER A 7 -59.16 -20.87 -19.18
CA SER A 7 -58.54 -20.55 -20.46
C SER A 7 -57.19 -19.90 -20.19
N CYS A 8 -56.12 -20.63 -20.49
CA CYS A 8 -54.76 -20.08 -20.53
C CYS A 8 -54.63 -19.25 -21.82
N LYS A 9 -54.60 -17.92 -21.72
CA LYS A 9 -54.18 -17.07 -22.84
C LYS A 9 -52.71 -17.37 -23.12
N LYS A 10 -52.43 -17.90 -24.30
CA LYS A 10 -51.06 -18.03 -24.81
C LYS A 10 -50.59 -16.62 -25.13
N GLU A 11 -49.68 -16.07 -24.34
CA GLU A 11 -48.94 -14.86 -24.72
C GLU A 11 -48.25 -15.15 -26.05
N THR A 12 -48.65 -14.41 -27.08
CA THR A 12 -47.92 -14.38 -28.34
C THR A 12 -46.64 -13.60 -28.08
N VAL A 13 -45.54 -14.33 -27.88
CA VAL A 13 -44.19 -13.78 -27.82
C VAL A 13 -43.91 -13.10 -29.16
N ASP A 14 -44.04 -11.79 -29.21
CA ASP A 14 -43.66 -11.00 -30.37
C ASP A 14 -42.14 -10.82 -30.34
N THR A 15 -41.42 -11.70 -31.03
CA THR A 15 -39.95 -11.72 -31.09
C THR A 15 -39.37 -10.53 -31.88
N ASN A 16 -40.20 -9.60 -32.34
CA ASN A 16 -39.80 -8.43 -33.12
C ASN A 16 -39.77 -7.10 -32.34
N ASN A 17 -39.82 -7.13 -31.00
CA ASN A 17 -39.67 -5.91 -30.20
C ASN A 17 -38.25 -5.33 -30.32
N SER A 18 -38.11 -4.38 -31.24
CA SER A 18 -36.89 -3.59 -31.49
C SER A 18 -36.78 -2.41 -30.52
N GLY A 19 -36.95 -2.66 -29.23
CA GLY A 19 -36.70 -1.67 -28.18
C GLY A 19 -35.21 -1.33 -28.08
N SER A 20 -34.88 -0.14 -27.58
CA SER A 20 -33.49 0.22 -27.28
C SER A 20 -33.17 -0.15 -25.85
N LEU A 21 -31.98 -0.73 -25.63
CA LEU A 21 -31.45 -1.03 -24.30
C LEU A 21 -30.70 0.18 -23.75
N ASN A 22 -30.75 0.36 -22.44
CA ASN A 22 -29.94 1.33 -21.72
C ASN A 22 -28.86 0.60 -20.92
N PHE A 23 -27.68 1.21 -20.78
CA PHE A 23 -26.53 0.59 -20.12
C PHE A 23 -26.12 1.44 -18.93
N SER A 24 -25.62 0.80 -17.85
CA SER A 24 -25.07 1.55 -16.71
C SER A 24 -23.80 2.33 -17.08
N ASN A 25 -23.09 1.90 -18.13
CA ASN A 25 -21.83 2.47 -18.58
C ASN A 25 -21.74 2.41 -20.10
N ASP A 26 -21.17 3.44 -20.72
CA ASP A 26 -20.93 3.47 -22.18
C ASP A 26 -19.63 2.73 -22.56
N THR A 27 -18.73 2.52 -21.60
CA THR A 27 -17.47 1.80 -21.75
C THR A 27 -17.09 1.17 -20.42
N ILE A 28 -16.59 -0.06 -20.46
CA ILE A 28 -16.01 -0.74 -19.31
C ILE A 28 -14.50 -0.71 -19.48
N THR A 29 -13.82 -0.03 -18.55
CA THR A 29 -12.36 0.08 -18.51
C THR A 29 -11.79 -0.71 -17.34
N PHE A 30 -10.73 -1.45 -17.60
CA PHE A 30 -9.86 -2.07 -16.60
C PHE A 30 -8.55 -1.29 -16.60
N ASP A 31 -8.06 -0.86 -15.44
CA ASP A 31 -6.74 -0.20 -15.33
C ASP A 31 -5.62 -1.20 -15.66
N THR A 32 -4.39 -0.97 -15.17
CA THR A 32 -3.27 -1.89 -15.40
C THR A 32 -3.60 -3.31 -14.92
N VAL A 33 -3.68 -4.24 -15.87
CA VAL A 33 -3.82 -5.68 -15.65
C VAL A 33 -2.49 -6.34 -15.96
N PHE A 34 -1.85 -6.90 -14.94
CA PHE A 34 -0.61 -7.64 -15.13
C PHE A 34 -0.88 -8.95 -15.87
N ALA A 35 -0.11 -9.22 -16.91
CA ALA A 35 -0.28 -10.44 -17.71
C ALA A 35 -0.10 -11.69 -16.84
N SER A 36 -0.85 -12.77 -17.12
CA SER A 36 -1.05 -13.99 -16.30
C SER A 36 -2.04 -13.86 -15.15
N VAL A 37 -2.34 -12.65 -14.67
CA VAL A 37 -3.26 -12.43 -13.55
C VAL A 37 -4.62 -11.95 -14.07
N GLY A 38 -5.69 -12.48 -13.50
CA GLY A 38 -7.05 -12.03 -13.78
C GLY A 38 -7.32 -10.67 -13.15
N SER A 39 -8.07 -9.81 -13.85
CA SER A 39 -8.55 -8.55 -13.30
C SER A 39 -9.59 -8.76 -12.18
N ILE A 40 -9.99 -7.67 -11.53
CA ILE A 40 -11.26 -7.67 -10.81
C ILE A 40 -12.44 -7.89 -11.77
N THR A 41 -13.56 -8.37 -11.24
CA THR A 41 -14.83 -8.46 -11.96
C THR A 41 -15.48 -7.07 -12.05
N LYS A 42 -15.77 -6.59 -13.26
CA LYS A 42 -16.61 -5.40 -13.50
C LYS A 42 -18.04 -5.82 -13.78
N ILE A 43 -18.99 -4.97 -13.38
CA ILE A 43 -20.43 -5.22 -13.54
C ILE A 43 -21.00 -4.21 -14.55
N LEU A 44 -21.67 -4.72 -15.58
CA LEU A 44 -22.50 -3.94 -16.49
C LEU A 44 -23.97 -4.32 -16.23
N LYS A 45 -24.80 -3.32 -15.90
CA LYS A 45 -26.26 -3.50 -15.89
C LYS A 45 -26.84 -3.11 -17.23
N VAL A 46 -27.69 -3.96 -17.77
CA VAL A 46 -28.41 -3.72 -19.03
C VAL A 46 -29.89 -3.62 -18.71
N TYR A 47 -30.46 -2.45 -18.99
CA TYR A 47 -31.83 -2.11 -18.64
C TYR A 47 -32.74 -2.17 -19.86
N ASN A 48 -33.89 -2.80 -19.70
CA ASN A 48 -35.02 -2.67 -20.59
C ASN A 48 -36.04 -1.68 -20.01
N ASN A 49 -35.92 -0.40 -20.38
CA ASN A 49 -36.86 0.63 -19.95
C ASN A 49 -38.15 0.67 -20.78
N ASN A 50 -38.34 -0.26 -21.73
CA ASN A 50 -39.51 -0.31 -22.61
C ASN A 50 -40.68 -0.99 -21.87
N GLU A 51 -41.90 -0.85 -22.41
CA GLU A 51 -43.11 -1.47 -21.84
C GLU A 51 -43.25 -2.95 -22.18
N ASN A 52 -42.44 -3.45 -23.11
CA ASN A 52 -42.45 -4.84 -23.53
C ASN A 52 -41.10 -5.50 -23.28
N ASP A 53 -41.11 -6.83 -23.16
CA ASP A 53 -39.91 -7.67 -23.11
C ASP A 53 -39.05 -7.48 -24.36
N ILE A 54 -37.72 -7.51 -24.16
CA ILE A 54 -36.73 -7.47 -25.23
C ILE A 54 -35.95 -8.77 -25.24
N TYR A 55 -35.89 -9.39 -26.42
CA TYR A 55 -34.98 -10.49 -26.71
C TYR A 55 -33.76 -9.95 -27.43
N THR A 56 -32.57 -10.22 -26.89
CA THR A 56 -31.32 -9.76 -27.47
C THR A 56 -30.30 -10.89 -27.57
N ASP A 57 -29.57 -10.92 -28.67
CA ASP A 57 -28.33 -11.70 -28.77
C ASP A 57 -27.19 -10.84 -28.23
N ILE A 58 -26.35 -11.42 -27.37
CA ILE A 58 -25.22 -10.74 -26.72
C ILE A 58 -23.95 -11.47 -27.13
N GLU A 59 -23.03 -10.78 -27.78
CA GLU A 59 -21.81 -11.38 -28.32
C GLU A 59 -20.60 -10.47 -28.07
N LEU A 60 -19.55 -11.04 -27.50
CA LEU A 60 -18.25 -10.38 -27.41
C LEU A 60 -17.54 -10.45 -28.77
N LYS A 61 -17.20 -9.29 -29.33
CA LYS A 61 -16.51 -9.16 -30.62
C LYS A 61 -15.22 -8.39 -30.51
N GLY A 62 -14.21 -8.92 -31.19
CA GLY A 62 -12.96 -8.23 -31.48
C GLY A 62 -11.77 -9.19 -31.43
N VAL A 63 -10.58 -8.66 -31.65
CA VAL A 63 -9.35 -9.45 -31.83
C VAL A 63 -8.81 -9.95 -30.49
N SER A 64 -9.13 -9.24 -29.40
CA SER A 64 -8.65 -9.57 -28.06
C SER A 64 -9.66 -10.37 -27.24
N ALA A 65 -10.77 -10.82 -27.86
CA ALA A 65 -11.95 -11.36 -27.18
C ALA A 65 -11.62 -12.61 -26.33
N ALA A 66 -10.59 -13.36 -26.70
CA ALA A 66 -10.11 -14.52 -25.95
C ALA A 66 -9.56 -14.17 -24.56
N ASN A 67 -9.18 -12.91 -24.32
CA ASN A 67 -8.69 -12.45 -23.03
C ASN A 67 -9.83 -12.08 -22.07
N PHE A 68 -11.06 -11.88 -22.57
CA PHE A 68 -12.20 -11.53 -21.73
C PHE A 68 -13.06 -12.76 -21.42
N ARG A 69 -13.54 -12.81 -20.17
CA ARG A 69 -14.52 -13.79 -19.69
C ARG A 69 -15.77 -13.05 -19.28
N ILE A 70 -16.91 -13.53 -19.75
CA ILE A 70 -18.20 -12.89 -19.50
C ILE A 70 -19.18 -13.90 -18.90
N ASN A 71 -19.91 -13.45 -17.90
CA ASN A 71 -21.09 -14.13 -17.37
C ASN A 71 -22.31 -13.23 -17.60
N ILE A 72 -23.29 -13.74 -18.34
CA ILE A 72 -24.52 -13.04 -18.72
C ILE A 72 -25.65 -13.62 -17.90
N ASP A 73 -26.12 -12.87 -16.92
CA ASP A 73 -27.25 -13.21 -16.05
C ASP A 73 -27.16 -14.62 -15.43
N GLY A 74 -25.97 -14.98 -14.96
CA GLY A 74 -25.69 -16.29 -14.36
C GLY A 74 -25.11 -17.32 -15.34
N VAL A 75 -25.09 -17.05 -16.65
CA VAL A 75 -24.59 -17.97 -17.69
C VAL A 75 -23.19 -17.54 -18.16
N PRO A 76 -22.13 -18.32 -17.88
CA PRO A 76 -20.79 -18.06 -18.42
C PRO A 76 -20.75 -18.31 -19.92
N SER A 77 -20.68 -17.26 -20.73
CA SER A 77 -20.54 -17.37 -22.19
C SER A 77 -20.06 -16.07 -22.82
N ASN A 78 -19.23 -16.18 -23.87
CA ASN A 78 -18.83 -15.04 -24.70
C ASN A 78 -19.85 -14.73 -25.81
N SER A 79 -20.85 -15.60 -26.01
CA SER A 79 -21.97 -15.40 -26.90
C SER A 79 -23.21 -16.12 -26.37
N LEU A 80 -24.29 -15.38 -26.16
CA LEU A 80 -25.57 -15.93 -25.69
C LEU A 80 -26.70 -15.36 -26.54
N ASN A 81 -27.48 -16.26 -27.14
CA ASN A 81 -28.58 -15.89 -28.03
C ASN A 81 -29.90 -15.85 -27.25
N ASN A 82 -30.82 -15.02 -27.73
CA ASN A 82 -32.20 -14.93 -27.25
C ASN A 82 -32.31 -14.68 -25.73
N VAL A 83 -31.46 -13.79 -25.20
CA VAL A 83 -31.50 -13.35 -23.81
C VAL A 83 -32.75 -12.51 -23.60
N ASN A 84 -33.66 -12.96 -22.73
CA ASN A 84 -34.85 -12.20 -22.38
C ASN A 84 -34.52 -11.17 -21.30
N ILE A 85 -34.85 -9.92 -21.55
CA ILE A 85 -34.82 -8.85 -20.55
C ILE A 85 -36.26 -8.36 -20.38
N PRO A 86 -36.94 -8.72 -19.27
CA PRO A 86 -38.34 -8.37 -19.05
C PRO A 86 -38.60 -6.86 -19.11
N SER A 87 -39.84 -6.50 -19.42
CA SER A 87 -40.32 -5.12 -19.37
C SER A 87 -40.00 -4.46 -18.02
N LYS A 88 -39.42 -3.25 -18.07
CA LYS A 88 -39.01 -2.45 -16.89
C LYS A 88 -38.01 -3.14 -15.96
N ASP A 89 -37.27 -4.12 -16.45
CA ASP A 89 -36.29 -4.88 -15.68
C ASP A 89 -34.86 -4.73 -16.22
N SER A 90 -33.90 -5.38 -15.57
CA SER A 90 -32.49 -5.37 -15.93
C SER A 90 -31.83 -6.71 -15.72
N ILE A 91 -30.78 -6.99 -16.51
CA ILE A 91 -29.88 -8.11 -16.30
C ILE A 91 -28.50 -7.63 -15.87
N PHE A 92 -27.73 -8.54 -15.28
CA PHE A 92 -26.34 -8.31 -14.92
C PHE A 92 -25.40 -9.01 -15.90
N ILE A 93 -24.33 -8.31 -16.29
CA ILE A 93 -23.22 -8.90 -17.02
C ILE A 93 -21.95 -8.67 -16.22
N PHE A 94 -21.29 -9.76 -15.83
CA PHE A 94 -20.00 -9.74 -15.14
C PHE A 94 -18.89 -9.96 -16.14
N ILE A 95 -17.86 -9.13 -16.10
CA ILE A 95 -16.79 -9.09 -17.09
C ILE A 95 -15.44 -9.11 -16.36
N GLU A 96 -14.58 -10.04 -16.76
CA GLU A 96 -13.20 -10.16 -16.30
C GLU A 96 -12.26 -10.20 -17.51
N VAL A 97 -11.01 -9.77 -17.31
CA VAL A 97 -9.95 -9.92 -18.31
C VAL A 97 -8.77 -10.68 -17.71
N THR A 98 -8.19 -11.59 -18.49
CA THR A 98 -6.93 -12.27 -18.16
C THR A 98 -6.06 -12.23 -19.40
N ILE A 99 -4.93 -11.55 -19.29
CA ILE A 99 -4.07 -11.28 -20.44
C ILE A 99 -2.95 -12.31 -20.47
N ASN A 100 -2.71 -12.91 -21.64
CA ASN A 100 -1.57 -13.81 -21.79
C ASN A 100 -0.26 -13.00 -21.84
N PRO A 101 0.83 -13.46 -21.19
CA PRO A 101 2.13 -12.81 -21.25
C PRO A 101 2.61 -12.57 -22.67
N SER A 102 3.21 -11.40 -22.88
CA SER A 102 3.95 -11.09 -24.08
C SER A 102 5.43 -10.84 -23.76
N ASN A 103 6.23 -10.50 -24.78
CA ASN A 103 7.61 -10.06 -24.60
C ASN A 103 7.71 -8.52 -24.56
N ASN A 104 6.61 -7.83 -24.29
CA ASN A 104 6.58 -6.37 -24.27
C ASN A 104 7.16 -5.85 -22.95
N THR A 105 7.82 -4.70 -23.00
CA THR A 105 8.29 -3.96 -21.83
C THR A 105 7.39 -2.76 -21.53
N LEU A 106 6.64 -2.29 -22.53
CA LEU A 106 5.70 -1.18 -22.40
C LEU A 106 4.27 -1.69 -22.20
N PRO A 107 3.42 -0.95 -21.46
CA PRO A 107 2.00 -1.21 -21.40
C PRO A 107 1.35 -1.18 -22.79
N TYR A 108 0.29 -1.98 -22.98
CA TYR A 108 -0.45 -2.09 -24.24
C TYR A 108 -1.96 -2.08 -23.97
N ILE A 109 -2.75 -1.75 -25.00
CA ILE A 109 -4.21 -1.63 -24.87
C ILE A 109 -4.88 -2.78 -25.61
N LEU A 110 -5.75 -3.50 -24.91
CA LEU A 110 -6.72 -4.43 -25.48
C LEU A 110 -8.06 -3.72 -25.60
N SER A 111 -8.70 -3.81 -26.77
CA SER A 111 -10.00 -3.16 -27.02
C SER A 111 -10.91 -4.07 -27.82
N ASP A 112 -12.05 -4.42 -27.24
CA ASP A 112 -13.11 -5.20 -27.86
C ASP A 112 -14.48 -4.56 -27.62
N SER A 113 -15.56 -5.20 -28.05
CA SER A 113 -16.92 -4.70 -27.86
C SER A 113 -17.89 -5.81 -27.52
N LEU A 114 -18.72 -5.58 -26.50
CA LEU A 114 -19.89 -6.39 -26.22
C LEU A 114 -21.05 -5.88 -27.07
N VAL A 115 -21.55 -6.71 -27.97
CA VAL A 115 -22.53 -6.34 -29.00
C VAL A 115 -23.88 -6.94 -28.66
N PHE A 116 -24.91 -6.08 -28.63
CA PHE A 116 -26.30 -6.43 -28.37
C PHE A 116 -27.09 -6.30 -29.67
N THR A 117 -27.80 -7.36 -30.07
CA THR A 117 -28.63 -7.39 -31.27
C THR A 117 -30.07 -7.72 -30.91
N SER A 118 -30.98 -6.76 -31.04
CA SER A 118 -32.41 -6.91 -30.74
C SER A 118 -33.24 -6.60 -31.99
N GLY A 119 -33.67 -7.64 -32.70
CA GLY A 119 -34.31 -7.50 -34.01
C GLY A 119 -33.37 -6.81 -35.02
N SER A 120 -33.76 -5.63 -35.53
CA SER A 120 -32.94 -4.83 -36.45
C SER A 120 -31.98 -3.86 -35.77
N LYS A 121 -32.08 -3.68 -34.44
CA LYS A 121 -31.22 -2.75 -33.69
C LYS A 121 -29.96 -3.45 -33.21
N LYS A 122 -28.85 -2.74 -33.32
CA LYS A 122 -27.54 -3.16 -32.83
C LYS A 122 -26.94 -2.06 -31.96
N GLN A 123 -26.57 -2.42 -30.74
CA GLN A 123 -25.91 -1.54 -29.78
C GLN A 123 -24.61 -2.21 -29.32
N SER A 124 -23.64 -1.44 -28.85
CA SER A 124 -22.38 -1.99 -28.38
C SER A 124 -21.79 -1.19 -27.25
N ILE A 125 -21.20 -1.89 -26.29
CA ILE A 125 -20.38 -1.31 -25.22
C ILE A 125 -18.93 -1.69 -25.46
N LYS A 126 -18.02 -0.72 -25.36
CA LYS A 126 -16.58 -0.96 -25.49
C LYS A 126 -16.02 -1.58 -24.21
N LEU A 127 -15.13 -2.56 -24.38
CA LEU A 127 -14.31 -3.12 -23.32
C LEU A 127 -12.87 -2.71 -23.58
N ILE A 128 -12.23 -2.04 -22.64
CA ILE A 128 -10.85 -1.57 -22.78
C ILE A 128 -10.04 -2.03 -21.56
N ALA A 129 -8.89 -2.67 -21.78
CA ALA A 129 -7.98 -3.10 -20.72
C ALA A 129 -6.54 -2.68 -21.03
N TRP A 130 -5.84 -2.17 -20.03
CA TRP A 130 -4.43 -1.79 -20.15
C TRP A 130 -3.57 -2.94 -19.65
N GLY A 131 -2.98 -3.72 -20.55
CA GLY A 131 -2.11 -4.85 -20.20
C GLY A 131 -0.68 -4.43 -19.94
N GLN A 132 -0.02 -5.10 -18.99
CA GLN A 132 1.39 -4.90 -18.70
C GLN A 132 2.07 -6.22 -18.34
N ASP A 133 3.18 -6.56 -19.01
CA ASP A 133 4.01 -7.70 -18.60
C ASP A 133 4.82 -7.34 -17.36
N ALA A 134 5.05 -8.32 -16.49
CA ALA A 134 5.74 -8.14 -15.22
C ALA A 134 6.62 -9.35 -14.86
N TYR A 135 7.59 -9.12 -13.97
CA TYR A 135 8.33 -10.19 -13.30
C TYR A 135 7.52 -10.70 -12.10
N PHE A 136 7.08 -11.96 -12.17
CA PHE A 136 6.30 -12.57 -11.09
C PHE A 136 7.19 -13.31 -10.11
N HIS A 137 7.10 -12.91 -8.84
CA HIS A 137 7.78 -13.55 -7.72
C HIS A 137 6.79 -14.39 -6.94
N THR A 138 6.53 -15.59 -7.45
CA THR A 138 5.69 -16.60 -6.80
C THR A 138 6.55 -17.60 -6.04
N ALA A 139 5.96 -18.31 -5.09
CA ALA A 139 6.69 -19.30 -4.31
C ALA A 139 7.40 -20.34 -5.19
N ASN A 140 8.70 -20.53 -4.93
CA ASN A 140 9.57 -21.51 -5.59
C ASN A 140 10.12 -22.56 -4.59
N THR A 141 9.88 -22.36 -3.29
CA THR A 141 10.28 -23.24 -2.21
C THR A 141 9.30 -23.14 -1.03
N TYR A 142 9.59 -23.85 0.06
CA TYR A 142 8.82 -23.81 1.29
C TYR A 142 9.69 -23.99 2.55
N GLY A 143 9.19 -23.51 3.68
CA GLY A 143 9.67 -23.82 5.02
C GLY A 143 8.62 -24.62 5.79
N GLU A 144 9.04 -25.52 6.67
CA GLU A 144 8.12 -26.31 7.50
C GLU A 144 7.92 -25.60 8.85
N ILE A 145 6.67 -25.28 9.18
CA ILE A 145 6.29 -24.72 10.49
C ILE A 145 6.13 -25.86 11.51
N LEU A 146 5.54 -26.98 11.08
CA LEU A 146 5.40 -28.21 11.85
C LEU A 146 5.85 -29.38 10.97
N SER A 147 6.80 -30.18 11.46
CA SER A 147 7.25 -31.41 10.80
C SER A 147 6.61 -32.62 11.50
N GLY A 148 5.92 -33.48 10.74
CA GLY A 148 5.16 -34.62 11.28
C GLY A 148 4.08 -35.14 10.32
N SER A 149 3.10 -35.87 10.85
CA SER A 149 1.98 -36.41 10.06
C SER A 149 1.11 -35.33 9.41
N ASP A 150 0.95 -34.18 10.06
CA ASP A 150 0.27 -32.99 9.53
C ASP A 150 1.32 -31.89 9.30
N THR A 151 2.04 -31.99 8.18
CA THR A 151 3.08 -31.00 7.85
C THR A 151 2.44 -29.68 7.40
N ILE A 152 2.68 -28.60 8.13
CA ILE A 152 2.27 -27.24 7.74
C ILE A 152 3.45 -26.56 7.07
N ARG A 153 3.25 -26.11 5.82
CA ARG A 153 4.28 -25.45 5.01
C ARG A 153 3.95 -23.99 4.78
N PHE A 154 4.99 -23.15 4.87
CA PHE A 154 4.96 -21.77 4.42
C PHE A 154 5.68 -21.68 3.09
N TYR A 155 4.95 -21.39 2.01
CA TYR A 155 5.50 -21.29 0.67
C TYR A 155 5.97 -19.86 0.39
N TYR A 156 7.18 -19.72 -0.16
CA TYR A 156 7.78 -18.41 -0.43
C TYR A 156 8.70 -18.43 -1.65
N HIS A 157 8.94 -17.25 -2.20
CA HIS A 157 9.92 -17.03 -3.26
C HIS A 157 11.29 -16.76 -2.62
N GLN A 158 12.22 -17.68 -2.82
CA GLN A 158 13.56 -17.60 -2.23
C GLN A 158 14.54 -16.88 -3.16
N ILE A 159 15.19 -15.86 -2.63
CA ILE A 159 16.39 -15.23 -3.21
C ILE A 159 17.60 -15.81 -2.50
N ASN A 160 18.25 -16.80 -3.13
CA ASN A 160 19.39 -17.55 -2.59
C ASN A 160 20.76 -17.15 -3.17
N SER A 161 20.78 -16.10 -3.99
CA SER A 161 21.98 -15.46 -4.49
C SER A 161 21.70 -13.97 -4.68
N ASN A 162 22.74 -13.15 -4.85
CA ASN A 162 22.55 -11.72 -5.08
C ASN A 162 21.72 -11.49 -6.35
N GLU A 163 20.67 -10.70 -6.21
CA GLU A 163 19.73 -10.41 -7.29
C GLU A 163 19.58 -8.90 -7.46
N THR A 164 19.23 -8.48 -8.69
CA THR A 164 18.93 -7.08 -8.99
C THR A 164 17.58 -6.99 -9.68
N TRP A 165 16.69 -6.18 -9.12
CA TRP A 165 15.40 -5.82 -9.70
C TRP A 165 15.57 -4.52 -10.47
N THR A 166 15.34 -4.60 -11.78
CA THR A 166 15.45 -3.49 -12.72
C THR A 166 14.13 -2.72 -12.84
N ASN A 167 14.15 -1.63 -13.60
CA ASN A 167 12.97 -0.78 -13.82
C ASN A 167 12.35 -0.94 -15.22
N ASP A 168 12.80 -1.93 -16.00
CA ASP A 168 12.31 -2.20 -17.35
C ASP A 168 10.90 -2.81 -17.37
N LYS A 169 10.54 -3.54 -16.31
CA LYS A 169 9.18 -4.05 -16.05
C LYS A 169 8.83 -3.97 -14.57
N PRO A 170 7.54 -3.91 -14.21
CA PRO A 170 7.09 -4.12 -12.85
C PRO A 170 7.53 -5.46 -12.27
N HIS A 171 7.78 -5.49 -10.97
CA HIS A 171 7.94 -6.71 -10.18
C HIS A 171 6.66 -6.94 -9.36
N VAL A 172 6.04 -8.11 -9.46
CA VAL A 172 4.78 -8.43 -8.80
C VAL A 172 4.97 -9.63 -7.88
N ILE A 173 4.70 -9.44 -6.58
CA ILE A 173 4.92 -10.44 -5.53
C ILE A 173 3.60 -11.09 -5.12
N TYR A 174 3.54 -12.42 -5.25
CA TYR A 174 2.44 -13.26 -4.78
C TYR A 174 2.92 -14.16 -3.64
N GLY A 175 2.51 -13.85 -2.41
CA GLY A 175 3.05 -14.44 -1.19
C GLY A 175 4.27 -13.66 -0.68
N TYR A 176 5.24 -14.34 -0.10
CA TYR A 176 6.42 -13.68 0.46
C TYR A 176 7.66 -13.90 -0.39
N VAL A 177 8.43 -12.83 -0.58
CA VAL A 177 9.83 -12.93 -1.00
C VAL A 177 10.69 -13.02 0.25
N VAL A 178 11.60 -13.99 0.30
CA VAL A 178 12.53 -14.22 1.40
C VAL A 178 13.95 -14.07 0.85
N ILE A 179 14.69 -13.10 1.39
CA ILE A 179 16.09 -12.88 1.04
C ILE A 179 16.94 -13.69 2.01
N GLU A 180 17.63 -14.71 1.51
CA GLU A 180 18.43 -15.59 2.34
C GLU A 180 19.56 -14.85 3.08
N PRO A 181 20.02 -15.38 4.22
CA PRO A 181 21.23 -14.92 4.86
C PRO A 181 22.41 -14.83 3.88
N ASN A 182 23.17 -13.73 3.97
CA ASN A 182 24.29 -13.38 3.08
C ASN A 182 23.94 -13.06 1.62
N CYS A 183 22.64 -13.02 1.26
CA CYS A 183 22.20 -12.55 -0.05
C CYS A 183 21.80 -11.08 0.00
N ILE A 184 21.99 -10.40 -1.13
CA ILE A 184 21.63 -8.99 -1.31
C ILE A 184 20.61 -8.88 -2.43
N LEU A 185 19.45 -8.31 -2.13
CA LEU A 185 18.50 -7.82 -3.13
C LEU A 185 18.78 -6.34 -3.39
N ASN A 186 19.22 -6.01 -4.61
CA ASN A 186 19.37 -4.64 -5.07
C ASN A 186 18.16 -4.25 -5.91
N ILE A 187 17.56 -3.11 -5.63
CA ILE A 187 16.44 -2.58 -6.40
C ILE A 187 16.89 -1.25 -7.02
N ASN A 188 16.85 -1.18 -8.34
CA ASN A 188 17.35 -0.06 -9.11
C ASN A 188 16.38 1.14 -9.11
N PRO A 189 16.86 2.36 -9.41
CA PRO A 189 16.02 3.55 -9.47
C PRO A 189 14.82 3.38 -10.42
N GLY A 190 13.66 3.88 -10.02
CA GLY A 190 12.41 3.84 -10.80
C GLY A 190 11.74 2.47 -10.90
N ALA A 191 12.23 1.45 -10.19
CA ALA A 191 11.58 0.15 -10.15
C ALA A 191 10.21 0.23 -9.45
N ASN A 192 9.22 -0.49 -9.99
CA ASN A 192 7.86 -0.54 -9.44
C ASN A 192 7.58 -1.96 -8.90
N ILE A 193 7.34 -2.05 -7.60
CA ILE A 193 7.09 -3.30 -6.88
C ILE A 193 5.63 -3.30 -6.44
N TYR A 194 4.90 -4.30 -6.90
CA TYR A 194 3.50 -4.53 -6.59
C TYR A 194 3.37 -5.76 -5.70
N LEU A 195 2.63 -5.65 -4.61
CA LEU A 195 2.42 -6.75 -3.66
C LEU A 195 0.94 -7.12 -3.63
N HIS A 196 0.66 -8.41 -3.83
CA HIS A 196 -0.69 -8.93 -3.69
C HIS A 196 -1.16 -8.92 -2.22
N HIS A 197 -2.46 -9.13 -2.03
CA HIS A 197 -3.02 -9.33 -0.69
C HIS A 197 -2.33 -10.49 0.05
N ASN A 198 -1.97 -10.25 1.31
CA ASN A 198 -1.17 -11.14 2.15
C ASN A 198 0.25 -11.44 1.61
N SER A 199 0.79 -10.58 0.76
CA SER A 199 2.18 -10.62 0.33
C SER A 199 3.08 -9.69 1.15
N GLY A 200 4.38 -9.99 1.18
CA GLY A 200 5.38 -9.18 1.86
C GLY A 200 6.81 -9.54 1.46
N ILE A 201 7.77 -8.82 2.03
CA ILE A 201 9.20 -9.09 1.85
C ILE A 201 9.79 -9.38 3.22
N ILE A 202 10.57 -10.45 3.33
CA ILE A 202 11.30 -10.84 4.53
C ILE A 202 12.79 -10.80 4.21
N VAL A 203 13.53 -9.97 4.93
CA VAL A 203 14.99 -9.90 4.85
C VAL A 203 15.58 -10.78 5.94
N GLY A 204 16.20 -11.88 5.54
CA GLY A 204 16.49 -13.03 6.40
C GLY A 204 15.49 -14.17 6.15
N ASN A 205 15.74 -15.34 6.74
CA ASN A 205 14.87 -16.50 6.57
C ASN A 205 14.47 -17.09 7.93
N PRO A 206 13.16 -17.13 8.29
CA PRO A 206 12.70 -17.67 9.58
C PRO A 206 12.89 -19.19 9.73
N PHE A 207 13.17 -19.90 8.64
CA PHE A 207 13.44 -21.34 8.63
C PHE A 207 14.93 -21.66 8.55
N ASN A 208 15.80 -20.65 8.59
CA ASN A 208 17.25 -20.79 8.53
C ASN A 208 17.86 -20.30 9.86
N PRO A 209 18.73 -21.08 10.51
CA PRO A 209 19.38 -20.64 11.76
C PRO A 209 20.41 -19.52 11.54
N ASN A 210 20.87 -19.29 10.31
CA ASN A 210 21.81 -18.23 10.01
C ASN A 210 21.11 -16.87 9.97
N PHE A 211 21.70 -15.88 10.63
CA PHE A 211 21.23 -14.51 10.57
C PHE A 211 21.80 -13.78 9.36
N GLY A 212 21.05 -12.82 8.82
CA GLY A 212 21.52 -11.93 7.78
C GLY A 212 20.48 -11.66 6.70
N GLY A 213 20.99 -11.36 5.51
CA GLY A 213 20.19 -10.87 4.40
C GLY A 213 20.24 -9.35 4.37
N THR A 214 20.17 -8.81 3.16
CA THR A 214 20.25 -7.37 2.93
C THR A 214 19.33 -6.98 1.79
N ILE A 215 18.57 -5.91 1.98
CA ILE A 215 17.86 -5.21 0.92
C ILE A 215 18.45 -3.81 0.71
N LYS A 216 18.67 -3.45 -0.55
CA LYS A 216 19.15 -2.14 -0.99
C LYS A 216 18.14 -1.55 -1.95
N ILE A 217 17.38 -0.56 -1.50
CA ILE A 217 16.44 0.20 -2.33
C ILE A 217 17.15 1.48 -2.76
N ASN A 218 17.58 1.52 -4.02
CA ASN A 218 18.43 2.57 -4.55
C ASN A 218 17.62 3.48 -5.49
N GLY A 219 16.63 4.20 -4.97
CA GLY A 219 15.94 5.22 -5.75
C GLY A 219 16.81 6.45 -5.99
N GLU A 220 16.32 7.32 -6.86
CA GLU A 220 16.87 8.66 -7.10
C GLU A 220 15.71 9.67 -7.16
N LEU A 221 15.99 10.96 -6.92
CA LEU A 221 14.99 12.02 -7.04
C LEU A 221 14.37 12.02 -8.46
N GLY A 222 13.05 11.89 -8.54
CA GLY A 222 12.30 11.77 -9.81
C GLY A 222 12.31 10.36 -10.43
N ASN A 223 13.04 9.42 -9.84
CA ASN A 223 13.04 7.98 -10.17
C ASN A 223 12.95 7.17 -8.87
N GLU A 224 11.96 7.48 -8.05
CA GLU A 224 11.74 6.80 -6.77
C GLU A 224 11.37 5.33 -6.99
N VAL A 225 11.82 4.46 -6.09
CA VAL A 225 11.36 3.07 -6.06
C VAL A 225 10.01 3.01 -5.37
N THR A 226 9.00 2.48 -6.04
CA THR A 226 7.62 2.45 -5.51
C THR A 226 7.22 1.06 -5.04
N PHE A 227 6.69 0.95 -3.82
CA PHE A 227 6.04 -0.24 -3.26
C PHE A 227 4.56 0.05 -3.03
N GLN A 228 3.68 -0.73 -3.66
CA GLN A 228 2.22 -0.58 -3.51
C GLN A 228 1.47 -1.90 -3.75
N GLY A 229 0.16 -1.90 -3.52
CA GLY A 229 -0.68 -3.06 -3.85
C GLY A 229 -0.86 -3.26 -5.36
N ASP A 230 -1.11 -4.51 -5.78
CA ASP A 230 -1.31 -4.86 -7.20
C ASP A 230 -2.71 -4.53 -7.76
N ARG A 231 -3.63 -4.02 -6.92
CA ARG A 231 -4.97 -3.59 -7.32
C ARG A 231 -5.02 -2.10 -7.62
N LEU A 232 -4.93 -1.77 -8.91
CA LEU A 232 -4.71 -0.40 -9.38
C LEU A 232 -5.97 0.35 -9.80
N ASP A 233 -7.14 -0.30 -9.77
CA ASP A 233 -8.41 0.37 -10.04
C ASP A 233 -8.65 1.55 -9.10
N GLN A 234 -9.27 2.62 -9.60
CA GLN A 234 -9.53 3.87 -8.87
C GLN A 234 -10.06 3.69 -7.43
N TRP A 235 -10.94 2.71 -7.19
CA TRP A 235 -11.50 2.46 -5.85
C TRP A 235 -10.48 1.86 -4.87
N TYR A 236 -9.53 1.06 -5.37
CA TYR A 236 -8.51 0.40 -4.57
C TYR A 236 -7.22 1.21 -4.49
N LYS A 237 -6.97 2.13 -5.44
CA LYS A 237 -5.69 2.84 -5.56
C LYS A 237 -5.16 3.46 -4.26
N GLU A 238 -6.05 3.95 -3.40
CA GLU A 238 -5.68 4.57 -2.12
C GLU A 238 -6.15 3.75 -0.91
N LEU A 239 -6.57 2.48 -1.09
CA LEU A 239 -7.02 1.65 0.03
C LEU A 239 -5.81 1.16 0.85
N PRO A 240 -5.72 1.43 2.16
CA PRO A 240 -4.63 0.94 2.99
C PRO A 240 -4.77 -0.57 3.32
N GLY A 241 -3.67 -1.24 3.66
CA GLY A 241 -3.68 -2.66 4.05
C GLY A 241 -3.78 -3.64 2.87
N GLN A 242 -3.37 -3.24 1.67
CA GLN A 242 -3.39 -4.10 0.48
C GLN A 242 -2.33 -5.21 0.52
N TRP A 243 -1.26 -5.03 1.28
CA TRP A 243 -0.17 -5.99 1.47
C TRP A 243 0.31 -5.95 2.92
N ASP A 244 1.14 -6.91 3.35
CA ASP A 244 1.55 -7.01 4.75
C ASP A 244 2.65 -6.01 5.10
N ARG A 245 3.93 -6.34 4.85
CA ARG A 245 5.07 -5.52 5.27
C ARG A 245 6.39 -5.83 4.56
N ILE A 246 7.35 -4.92 4.71
CA ILE A 246 8.78 -5.19 4.51
C ILE A 246 9.39 -5.48 5.89
N TRP A 247 9.69 -6.74 6.16
CA TRP A 247 10.19 -7.21 7.45
C TRP A 247 11.68 -7.49 7.41
N MET A 248 12.44 -6.67 8.12
CA MET A 248 13.85 -6.88 8.40
C MET A 248 13.95 -7.69 9.68
N MET A 249 14.10 -9.01 9.52
CA MET A 249 14.12 -9.95 10.64
C MET A 249 15.30 -9.72 11.58
N PRO A 250 15.26 -10.30 12.80
CA PRO A 250 16.40 -10.30 13.70
C PRO A 250 17.68 -10.70 12.99
N GLY A 251 18.72 -9.87 13.13
CA GLY A 251 20.03 -10.13 12.54
C GLY A 251 20.17 -9.84 11.04
N SER A 252 19.14 -9.32 10.36
CA SER A 252 19.31 -8.67 9.05
C SER A 252 20.16 -7.40 9.19
N ILE A 253 21.06 -7.14 8.25
CA ILE A 253 22.06 -6.07 8.41
C ILE A 253 22.29 -5.30 7.12
N ASN A 254 22.77 -4.06 7.27
CA ASN A 254 23.14 -3.17 6.16
C ASN A 254 21.99 -2.86 5.20
N ASN A 255 20.74 -2.87 5.67
CA ASN A 255 19.61 -2.50 4.83
C ASN A 255 19.64 -1.00 4.56
N GLU A 256 19.41 -0.61 3.31
CA GLU A 256 19.40 0.80 2.90
C GLU A 256 18.18 1.08 2.05
N ILE A 257 17.54 2.21 2.33
CA ILE A 257 16.38 2.71 1.61
C ILE A 257 16.65 4.16 1.26
N ASN A 258 16.73 4.47 -0.02
CA ASN A 258 16.89 5.82 -0.52
C ASN A 258 15.86 6.09 -1.62
N TYR A 259 15.20 7.26 -1.61
CA TYR A 259 14.18 7.65 -2.60
C TYR A 259 13.16 6.55 -2.85
N ALA A 260 12.50 6.11 -1.79
CA ALA A 260 11.43 5.11 -1.87
C ALA A 260 10.07 5.74 -1.54
N ILE A 261 9.03 5.30 -2.26
CA ILE A 261 7.63 5.58 -1.93
C ILE A 261 6.99 4.25 -1.55
N ILE A 262 6.72 4.06 -0.26
CA ILE A 262 6.14 2.83 0.30
C ILE A 262 4.73 3.15 0.76
N LYS A 263 3.71 2.56 0.13
CA LYS A 263 2.32 2.94 0.41
C LYS A 263 1.32 1.81 0.43
N ASN A 264 0.18 2.07 1.08
CA ASN A 264 -1.01 1.22 1.09
C ASN A 264 -0.81 -0.17 1.70
N GLY A 265 0.24 -0.37 2.49
CA GLY A 265 0.52 -1.62 3.20
C GLY A 265 -0.19 -1.70 4.55
N THR A 266 0.05 -2.78 5.28
CA THR A 266 -0.39 -2.92 6.68
C THR A 266 0.63 -2.30 7.60
N ILE A 267 1.90 -2.71 7.46
CA ILE A 267 3.05 -2.05 8.06
C ILE A 267 4.03 -1.70 6.95
N GLY A 268 4.53 -0.46 6.89
CA GLY A 268 5.49 -0.07 5.86
C GLY A 268 6.81 -0.82 6.03
N ILE A 269 7.51 -0.54 7.13
CA ILE A 269 8.78 -1.19 7.49
C ILE A 269 8.65 -1.76 8.89
N HIS A 270 8.99 -3.02 9.04
CA HIS A 270 9.18 -3.68 10.33
C HIS A 270 10.65 -4.03 10.48
N ALA A 271 11.35 -3.33 11.37
CA ALA A 271 12.75 -3.59 11.67
C ALA A 271 12.91 -4.22 13.06
N ASP A 272 13.67 -5.31 13.14
CA ASP A 272 13.95 -6.00 14.39
C ASP A 272 15.40 -5.79 14.85
N SER A 273 15.68 -6.33 16.02
CA SER A 273 16.96 -6.26 16.72
C SER A 273 18.13 -6.88 15.94
N VAL A 274 19.29 -6.26 16.09
CA VAL A 274 20.56 -6.73 15.54
C VAL A 274 21.58 -6.84 16.66
N ALA A 275 22.32 -7.95 16.70
CA ALA A 275 23.35 -8.19 17.72
C ALA A 275 24.71 -7.54 17.34
N ASN A 276 24.69 -6.36 16.73
CA ASN A 276 25.90 -5.62 16.34
C ASN A 276 25.63 -4.10 16.32
N ASN A 277 26.69 -3.32 16.05
CA ASN A 277 26.65 -1.86 16.09
C ASN A 277 26.19 -1.20 14.77
N ASN A 278 25.95 -1.97 13.71
CA ASN A 278 25.45 -1.42 12.46
C ASN A 278 23.93 -1.20 12.57
N PRO A 279 23.39 -0.13 11.97
CA PRO A 279 21.94 0.04 11.93
C PRO A 279 21.29 -1.13 11.20
N THR A 280 20.16 -1.61 11.73
CA THR A 280 19.28 -2.56 11.03
C THR A 280 18.89 -1.97 9.69
N VAL A 281 18.56 -0.67 9.64
CA VAL A 281 18.23 0.05 8.41
C VAL A 281 18.65 1.51 8.46
N LYS A 282 19.15 2.00 7.32
CA LYS A 282 19.28 3.43 7.02
C LYS A 282 18.22 3.83 6.00
N ILE A 283 17.48 4.89 6.30
CA ILE A 283 16.41 5.41 5.43
C ILE A 283 16.74 6.86 5.09
N SER A 284 16.66 7.22 3.82
CA SER A 284 16.97 8.56 3.34
C SER A 284 15.97 8.97 2.25
N ASN A 285 15.56 10.23 2.24
CA ASN A 285 14.77 10.86 1.17
C ASN A 285 13.55 10.03 0.75
N SER A 286 12.78 9.49 1.70
CA SER A 286 11.73 8.51 1.40
C SER A 286 10.39 8.93 1.97
N ILE A 287 9.32 8.37 1.41
CA ILE A 287 7.93 8.60 1.80
C ILE A 287 7.31 7.26 2.18
N ILE A 288 6.73 7.19 3.38
CA ILE A 288 5.91 6.06 3.83
C ILE A 288 4.51 6.59 4.12
N GLU A 289 3.50 6.10 3.42
CA GLU A 289 2.17 6.70 3.52
C GLU A 289 1.03 5.69 3.49
N ASN A 290 -0.08 6.09 4.11
CA ASN A 290 -1.36 5.38 4.02
C ASN A 290 -1.25 3.90 4.43
N MET A 291 -0.69 3.65 5.61
CA MET A 291 -0.58 2.30 6.19
C MET A 291 -1.79 2.00 7.07
N SER A 292 -2.39 0.81 6.93
CA SER A 292 -3.57 0.46 7.74
C SER A 292 -3.27 0.30 9.22
N SER A 293 -2.01 0.04 9.57
CA SER A 293 -1.52 -0.06 10.94
C SER A 293 -0.37 0.92 11.22
N ILE A 294 0.87 0.59 10.85
CA ILE A 294 2.07 1.32 11.30
C ILE A 294 2.96 1.72 10.13
N GLY A 295 3.49 2.95 10.13
CA GLY A 295 4.49 3.37 9.14
C GLY A 295 5.81 2.61 9.31
N ILE A 296 6.49 2.86 10.43
CA ILE A 296 7.69 2.11 10.85
C ILE A 296 7.47 1.47 12.23
N LEU A 297 7.66 0.17 12.32
CA LEU A 297 7.72 -0.60 13.56
C LEU A 297 9.17 -1.03 13.82
N GLY A 298 9.82 -0.40 14.80
CA GLY A 298 11.11 -0.85 15.33
C GLY A 298 10.90 -1.71 16.58
N GLN A 299 11.49 -2.91 16.63
CA GLN A 299 11.45 -3.78 17.81
C GLN A 299 12.85 -4.07 18.31
N GLY A 300 13.31 -3.31 19.31
CA GLY A 300 14.72 -3.39 19.77
C GLY A 300 15.73 -3.11 18.64
N ALA A 301 15.31 -2.39 17.60
CA ALA A 301 16.06 -2.20 16.36
C ALA A 301 17.04 -1.03 16.47
N THR A 302 17.94 -0.93 15.49
CA THR A 302 18.74 0.28 15.26
C THR A 302 18.32 0.93 13.95
N ILE A 303 17.68 2.10 14.00
CA ILE A 303 17.14 2.80 12.82
C ILE A 303 17.74 4.19 12.74
N ASN A 304 18.33 4.52 11.59
CA ASN A 304 18.76 5.87 11.26
C ASN A 304 17.94 6.35 10.06
N ALA A 305 17.28 7.50 10.18
CA ALA A 305 16.50 8.06 9.09
C ALA A 305 16.72 9.56 8.93
N GLU A 306 16.85 9.99 7.67
CA GLU A 306 16.96 11.38 7.27
C GLU A 306 16.00 11.72 6.13
N ASN A 307 15.47 12.94 6.10
CA ASN A 307 14.52 13.39 5.06
C ASN A 307 13.39 12.36 4.82
N LEU A 308 12.74 11.92 5.91
CA LEU A 308 11.69 10.91 5.86
C LEU A 308 10.33 11.55 6.17
N LEU A 309 9.37 11.36 5.27
CA LEU A 309 7.96 11.66 5.51
C LEU A 309 7.22 10.37 5.85
N ILE A 310 6.58 10.33 7.02
CA ILE A 310 5.59 9.29 7.34
C ILE A 310 4.24 9.94 7.58
N ASN A 311 3.23 9.53 6.82
CA ASN A 311 1.89 10.09 6.94
C ASN A 311 0.77 9.03 6.90
N GLU A 312 -0.41 9.45 7.36
CA GLU A 312 -1.65 8.67 7.31
C GLU A 312 -1.50 7.20 7.74
N CYS A 313 -1.26 6.96 9.03
CA CYS A 313 -1.19 5.61 9.58
C CYS A 313 -2.36 5.33 10.53
N GLY A 314 -3.03 4.20 10.36
CA GLY A 314 -4.21 3.84 11.17
C GLY A 314 -3.93 3.72 12.66
N GLN A 315 -2.69 3.38 13.04
CA GLN A 315 -2.18 3.41 14.40
C GLN A 315 -1.07 4.47 14.52
N TYR A 316 0.20 4.06 14.45
CA TYR A 316 1.35 4.92 14.67
C TYR A 316 2.05 5.22 13.34
N THR A 317 2.53 6.44 13.13
CA THR A 317 3.51 6.67 12.06
C THR A 317 4.84 6.00 12.40
N LEU A 318 5.23 6.04 13.67
CA LEU A 318 6.44 5.41 14.17
C LEU A 318 6.19 4.76 15.54
N ALA A 319 6.50 3.48 15.65
CA ALA A 319 6.51 2.75 16.91
C ALA A 319 7.93 2.23 17.19
N CYS A 320 8.62 2.87 18.13
CA CYS A 320 9.88 2.39 18.71
C CYS A 320 9.52 1.53 19.92
N ASN A 321 9.44 0.21 19.71
CA ASN A 321 8.92 -0.74 20.67
C ASN A 321 10.04 -1.60 21.25
N ILE A 322 9.93 -1.99 22.53
CA ILE A 322 10.82 -2.96 23.18
C ILE A 322 12.30 -2.49 23.15
N GLY A 323 12.53 -1.19 23.34
CA GLY A 323 13.86 -0.58 23.38
C GLY A 323 14.48 -0.36 22.00
N GLY A 324 15.80 -0.18 21.94
CA GLY A 324 16.55 0.03 20.70
C GLY A 324 17.28 1.38 20.62
N THR A 325 17.75 1.71 19.41
CA THR A 325 18.52 2.92 19.10
C THR A 325 17.96 3.59 17.85
N TYR A 326 17.43 4.80 17.99
CA TYR A 326 16.73 5.51 16.93
C TYR A 326 17.28 6.92 16.75
N ASP A 327 17.51 7.30 15.49
CA ASP A 327 18.00 8.63 15.11
C ASP A 327 17.23 9.14 13.89
N PHE A 328 16.51 10.25 14.06
CA PHE A 328 15.68 10.86 13.03
C PHE A 328 16.09 12.31 12.84
N THR A 329 16.48 12.69 11.62
CA THR A 329 16.91 14.04 11.28
C THR A 329 16.10 14.57 10.09
N HIS A 330 15.51 15.77 10.20
CA HIS A 330 14.67 16.35 9.13
C HIS A 330 13.51 15.43 8.72
N CYS A 331 12.85 14.80 9.68
CA CYS A 331 11.71 13.91 9.44
C CYS A 331 10.38 14.61 9.74
N THR A 332 9.33 14.23 9.02
CA THR A 332 7.95 14.68 9.30
C THR A 332 7.06 13.49 9.56
N PHE A 333 6.50 13.43 10.77
CA PHE A 333 5.52 12.46 11.20
C PHE A 333 4.16 13.17 11.26
N ALA A 334 3.39 13.06 10.19
CA ALA A 334 2.16 13.82 9.98
C ALA A 334 0.95 12.89 9.89
N ASN A 335 0.25 12.65 11.01
CA ASN A 335 -0.86 11.72 11.01
C ASN A 335 -2.22 12.45 10.94
N TYR A 336 -2.84 12.44 9.76
CA TYR A 336 -4.18 12.98 9.51
C TYR A 336 -5.18 11.90 9.07
N TRP A 337 -4.92 10.65 9.48
CA TRP A 337 -5.77 9.49 9.20
C TRP A 337 -7.26 9.78 9.37
N ASN A 338 -8.04 9.49 8.32
CA ASN A 338 -9.46 9.85 8.22
C ASN A 338 -10.41 8.65 7.94
N TYR A 339 -9.90 7.42 7.78
CA TYR A 339 -10.74 6.24 7.55
C TYR A 339 -11.58 5.85 8.77
N ASN A 340 -11.08 6.13 9.98
CA ASN A 340 -11.78 5.89 11.24
C ASN A 340 -11.28 6.86 12.32
N SER A 341 -11.91 6.84 13.49
CA SER A 341 -11.46 7.65 14.63
C SER A 341 -10.13 7.13 15.15
N ARG A 342 -9.06 7.90 14.96
CA ARG A 342 -7.73 7.57 15.50
C ARG A 342 -7.74 7.64 17.03
N LYS A 343 -7.08 6.66 17.66
CA LYS A 343 -6.90 6.59 19.13
C LYS A 343 -5.43 6.60 19.54
N ASN A 344 -4.53 6.22 18.64
CA ASN A 344 -3.11 6.13 18.88
C ASN A 344 -2.41 7.43 18.43
N PRO A 345 -1.45 7.95 19.21
CA PRO A 345 -0.61 9.06 18.79
C PRO A 345 0.24 8.70 17.57
N SER A 346 0.84 9.70 16.93
CA SER A 346 1.77 9.49 15.82
C SER A 346 3.00 8.65 16.23
N ILE A 347 3.58 8.94 17.40
CA ILE A 347 4.80 8.26 17.88
C ILE A 347 4.53 7.47 19.17
N LEU A 348 5.04 6.24 19.22
CA LEU A 348 5.19 5.44 20.43
C LEU A 348 6.67 5.21 20.73
N LEU A 349 7.09 5.54 21.96
CA LEU A 349 8.35 5.10 22.55
C LEU A 349 8.06 4.15 23.71
N ASN A 350 8.55 2.91 23.60
CA ASN A 350 8.35 1.85 24.58
C ASN A 350 9.67 1.08 24.83
N ASN A 351 9.91 0.70 26.08
CA ASN A 351 11.09 -0.06 26.50
C ASN A 351 10.76 -1.40 27.20
N TYR A 352 9.53 -1.91 27.09
CA TYR A 352 9.13 -3.16 27.74
C TYR A 352 8.03 -3.91 27.00
N TYR A 353 7.92 -5.21 27.22
CA TYR A 353 6.77 -6.00 26.77
C TYR A 353 6.31 -6.96 27.87
N GLU A 354 5.04 -7.34 27.83
CA GLU A 354 4.48 -8.39 28.68
C GLU A 354 4.66 -9.73 27.97
N GLY A 355 5.32 -10.69 28.62
CA GLY A 355 5.46 -12.04 28.12
C GLY A 355 4.19 -12.87 28.28
N ILE A 356 4.17 -14.05 27.66
CA ILE A 356 3.03 -14.98 27.77
C ILE A 356 2.80 -15.49 29.20
N ASP A 357 3.82 -15.40 30.04
CA ASP A 357 3.78 -15.72 31.47
C ASP A 357 3.24 -14.56 32.33
N GLY A 358 2.88 -13.43 31.72
CA GLY A 358 2.39 -12.22 32.38
C GLY A 358 3.50 -11.39 33.05
N ASN A 359 4.77 -11.76 32.87
CA ASN A 359 5.88 -10.99 33.40
C ASN A 359 6.25 -9.84 32.46
N ILE A 360 6.67 -8.72 33.03
CA ILE A 360 7.19 -7.58 32.29
C ILE A 360 8.67 -7.79 32.01
N TYR A 361 9.05 -7.70 30.74
CA TYR A 361 10.42 -7.78 30.27
C TYR A 361 10.86 -6.44 29.70
N SER A 362 11.82 -5.81 30.37
CA SER A 362 12.29 -4.47 30.04
C SER A 362 13.62 -4.54 29.28
N ARG A 363 13.77 -3.71 28.27
CA ARG A 363 14.97 -3.59 27.42
C ARG A 363 15.30 -2.13 27.27
N ASN A 364 16.58 -1.79 27.32
CA ASN A 364 17.00 -0.40 27.21
C ASN A 364 16.54 0.23 25.88
N LEU A 365 15.89 1.38 25.99
CA LEU A 365 15.84 2.38 24.92
C LEU A 365 17.11 3.22 25.05
N GLU A 366 18.18 2.78 24.37
CA GLU A 366 19.51 3.38 24.51
C GLU A 366 19.55 4.80 23.95
N LYS A 367 18.80 5.06 22.87
CA LYS A 367 18.67 6.37 22.24
C LYS A 367 17.37 6.46 21.44
N ALA A 368 16.63 7.55 21.61
CA ALA A 368 15.59 8.00 20.67
C ALA A 368 15.77 9.49 20.42
N LYS A 369 16.54 9.84 19.38
CA LYS A 369 16.88 11.23 19.05
C LYS A 369 16.10 11.71 17.84
N PHE A 370 15.46 12.86 17.98
CA PHE A 370 14.76 13.57 16.92
C PHE A 370 15.39 14.95 16.76
N THR A 371 15.88 15.29 15.57
CA THR A 371 16.50 16.59 15.27
C THR A 371 15.83 17.22 14.07
N ASN A 372 15.38 18.47 14.18
CA ASN A 372 14.65 19.17 13.11
C ASN A 372 13.42 18.40 12.62
N CYS A 373 12.69 17.74 13.52
CA CYS A 373 11.52 16.94 13.15
C CYS A 373 10.18 17.65 13.40
N ILE A 374 9.21 17.44 12.52
CA ILE A 374 7.80 17.79 12.76
C ILE A 374 7.05 16.55 13.24
N ILE A 375 6.34 16.65 14.35
CA ILE A 375 5.49 15.58 14.91
C ILE A 375 4.11 16.19 15.17
N TYR A 376 3.18 15.97 14.24
CA TYR A 376 1.89 16.63 14.26
C TYR A 376 0.78 15.76 13.66
N GLY A 377 -0.46 16.04 14.03
CA GLY A 377 -1.61 15.33 13.49
C GLY A 377 -2.92 15.79 14.10
N SER A 378 -3.96 14.98 13.91
CA SER A 378 -5.32 15.28 14.34
C SER A 378 -5.58 15.11 15.85
N LEU A 379 -4.70 14.45 16.61
CA LEU A 379 -4.87 14.25 18.06
C LEU A 379 -4.25 15.39 18.85
N SER A 380 -4.74 15.62 20.07
CA SER A 380 -4.18 16.66 20.95
C SER A 380 -2.76 16.30 21.43
N ASN A 381 -2.48 15.02 21.65
CA ASN A 381 -1.17 14.51 22.02
C ASN A 381 -0.67 13.51 20.98
N GLU A 382 0.47 13.80 20.35
CA GLU A 382 1.02 13.00 19.24
C GLU A 382 2.19 12.10 19.64
N ILE A 383 2.55 12.06 20.93
CA ILE A 383 3.58 11.16 21.43
C ILE A 383 3.08 10.40 22.66
N SER A 384 3.25 9.08 22.64
CA SER A 384 3.07 8.20 23.79
C SER A 384 4.41 7.68 24.29
N PHE A 385 4.62 7.78 25.60
CA PHE A 385 5.74 7.18 26.30
C PHE A 385 5.21 6.04 27.17
N GLN A 386 5.76 4.84 26.99
CA GLN A 386 5.46 3.64 27.78
C GLN A 386 6.76 3.14 28.38
N GLU A 387 7.05 3.63 29.58
CA GLU A 387 8.32 3.42 30.27
C GLU A 387 8.15 2.41 31.41
N ASP A 388 9.08 1.46 31.48
CA ASP A 388 9.42 0.72 32.68
C ASP A 388 10.76 1.23 33.22
N ASN A 389 10.74 1.70 34.47
CA ASN A 389 11.88 2.29 35.17
C ASN A 389 13.02 1.28 35.47
N SER A 390 12.82 -0.01 35.19
CA SER A 390 13.81 -1.07 35.38
C SER A 390 14.87 -1.11 34.27
N ALA A 391 14.69 -0.37 33.19
CA ALA A 391 15.62 -0.25 32.06
C ALA A 391 15.79 1.22 31.63
N ASN A 392 16.86 1.51 30.88
CA ASN A 392 17.09 2.87 30.39
C ASN A 392 15.97 3.32 29.45
N PHE A 393 15.61 4.60 29.53
CA PHE A 393 14.59 5.22 28.70
C PHE A 393 15.08 6.59 28.17
N ASN A 394 16.04 6.56 27.25
CA ASN A 394 16.72 7.75 26.78
C ASN A 394 16.06 8.32 25.52
N TYR A 395 15.51 9.53 25.60
CA TYR A 395 14.96 10.26 24.46
C TYR A 395 15.41 11.72 24.46
N ASP A 396 15.51 12.30 23.26
CA ASP A 396 15.91 13.70 23.05
C ASP A 396 15.22 14.27 21.81
N PHE A 397 14.60 15.43 21.96
CA PHE A 397 14.01 16.22 20.89
C PHE A 397 14.78 17.54 20.80
N ASP A 398 15.36 17.82 19.64
CA ASP A 398 16.22 18.98 19.39
C ASP A 398 15.72 19.75 18.17
N HIS A 399 15.29 21.00 18.38
CA HIS A 399 14.67 21.85 17.36
C HIS A 399 13.50 21.15 16.63
N CYS A 400 12.58 20.56 17.39
CA CYS A 400 11.39 19.90 16.84
C CYS A 400 10.13 20.77 16.96
N LEU A 401 9.18 20.60 16.03
CA LEU A 401 7.83 21.13 16.15
C LEU A 401 6.88 19.99 16.55
N ILE A 402 6.27 20.06 17.73
CA ILE A 402 5.57 18.93 18.33
C ILE A 402 4.19 19.32 18.86
N ARG A 403 3.17 18.48 18.62
CA ARG A 403 1.86 18.57 19.28
C ARG A 403 1.78 17.67 20.53
N LEU A 404 1.72 18.29 21.71
CA LEU A 404 1.65 17.65 23.04
C LEU A 404 0.59 18.34 23.93
N GLU A 405 -0.54 18.73 23.35
CA GLU A 405 -1.64 19.37 24.06
C GLU A 405 -2.28 18.38 25.06
N ASN A 406 -2.45 18.83 26.31
CA ASN A 406 -2.95 18.02 27.43
C ASN A 406 -2.07 16.79 27.78
N SER A 407 -0.79 16.81 27.39
CA SER A 407 0.15 15.75 27.75
C SER A 407 0.67 15.92 29.18
N PRO A 408 0.81 14.83 29.98
CA PRO A 408 1.43 14.89 31.31
C PRO A 408 2.95 15.06 31.27
N ILE A 409 3.55 15.11 30.07
CA ILE A 409 5.00 15.20 29.88
C ILE A 409 5.52 16.57 30.31
N ASN A 410 6.65 16.59 31.03
CA ASN A 410 7.38 17.81 31.34
C ASN A 410 8.16 18.31 30.12
N ILE A 411 7.53 19.20 29.35
CA ILE A 411 8.12 19.86 28.17
C ILE A 411 9.28 20.82 28.51
N ASN A 412 9.48 21.16 29.79
CA ASN A 412 10.60 22.01 30.24
C ASN A 412 11.83 21.18 30.67
N SER A 413 11.81 19.87 30.45
CA SER A 413 12.95 19.00 30.75
C SER A 413 14.10 19.22 29.74
N SER A 414 15.30 18.78 30.11
CA SER A 414 16.48 18.83 29.22
C SER A 414 16.35 18.01 27.94
N ASN A 415 15.34 17.13 27.87
CA ASN A 415 15.07 16.27 26.72
C ASN A 415 14.34 17.02 25.59
N PHE A 416 13.87 18.26 25.83
CA PHE A 416 13.28 19.13 24.81
C PHE A 416 14.14 20.38 24.66
N LYS A 417 14.94 20.45 23.59
CA LYS A 417 15.86 21.55 23.31
C LYS A 417 15.30 22.39 22.16
N ASN A 418 15.07 23.67 22.42
CA ASN A 418 14.56 24.64 21.44
C ASN A 418 13.34 24.13 20.61
N CYS A 419 12.47 23.33 21.24
CA CYS A 419 11.31 22.77 20.57
C CYS A 419 10.16 23.78 20.51
N ILE A 420 9.46 23.81 19.39
CA ILE A 420 8.23 24.57 19.18
C ILE A 420 7.05 23.66 19.53
N ILE A 421 6.39 23.93 20.65
CA ILE A 421 5.32 23.06 21.17
C ILE A 421 3.94 23.67 20.88
N ASN A 422 3.02 22.84 20.40
CA ASN A 422 1.60 23.16 20.17
C ASN A 422 1.31 24.29 19.18
N GLN A 423 2.28 24.68 18.34
CA GLN A 423 2.03 25.57 17.20
C GLN A 423 1.66 24.74 15.96
N ASN A 424 0.78 25.27 15.11
CA ASN A 424 0.39 24.60 13.88
C ASN A 424 1.55 24.70 12.85
N PRO A 425 1.98 23.59 12.22
CA PRO A 425 2.96 23.62 11.12
C PRO A 425 2.50 24.39 9.88
N ILE A 426 1.20 24.67 9.75
CA ILE A 426 0.59 25.36 8.59
C ILE A 426 0.98 24.68 7.28
N PHE A 427 0.70 23.38 7.20
CA PHE A 427 0.81 22.60 5.97
C PHE A 427 -0.13 23.13 4.89
N LEU A 428 0.29 23.03 3.62
CA LEU A 428 -0.51 23.47 2.47
C LEU A 428 -1.85 22.74 2.40
N ASP A 429 -1.84 21.40 2.40
CA ASP A 429 -3.08 20.61 2.36
C ASP A 429 -2.88 19.19 2.92
N PRO A 430 -2.92 19.00 4.25
CA PRO A 430 -2.63 17.72 4.88
C PRO A 430 -3.69 16.64 4.60
N TYR A 431 -4.91 17.02 4.17
CA TYR A 431 -5.98 16.07 3.83
C TYR A 431 -5.83 15.50 2.40
N TYR A 432 -5.02 16.16 1.57
CA TYR A 432 -4.62 15.67 0.25
C TYR A 432 -3.12 15.32 0.23
N LYS A 433 -2.56 14.92 1.38
CA LYS A 433 -1.18 14.45 1.56
C LYS A 433 -0.09 15.48 1.19
N ASN A 434 -0.42 16.77 1.18
CA ASN A 434 0.56 17.83 0.92
C ASN A 434 1.04 18.45 2.24
N TYR A 435 2.21 17.99 2.70
CA TYR A 435 2.84 18.38 3.96
C TYR A 435 3.94 19.43 3.82
N LYS A 436 4.01 20.12 2.68
CA LYS A 436 4.88 21.31 2.57
C LYS A 436 4.33 22.42 3.45
N THR A 437 5.20 23.19 4.08
CA THR A 437 4.84 24.32 4.93
C THR A 437 4.54 25.57 4.09
N THR A 438 3.70 26.45 4.61
CA THR A 438 3.49 27.79 4.04
C THR A 438 4.50 28.80 4.61
N GLN A 439 4.56 30.00 4.02
CA GLN A 439 5.43 31.09 4.47
C GLN A 439 5.24 31.48 5.95
N GLN A 440 4.03 31.30 6.48
CA GLN A 440 3.69 31.66 7.87
C GLN A 440 4.06 30.57 8.89
N SER A 441 4.57 29.43 8.42
CA SER A 441 4.86 28.30 9.30
C SER A 441 5.95 28.66 10.31
N PRO A 442 5.75 28.31 11.60
CA PRO A 442 6.79 28.46 12.61
C PRO A 442 7.98 27.51 12.40
N ALA A 443 7.84 26.49 11.53
CA ALA A 443 8.91 25.55 11.21
C ALA A 443 10.01 26.19 10.35
N ASN A 444 9.69 27.25 9.61
CA ASN A 444 10.61 27.87 8.65
C ASN A 444 11.75 28.59 9.39
N ASN A 445 13.00 28.36 8.97
CA ASN A 445 14.26 28.86 9.51
C ASN A 445 14.47 28.59 11.02
N SER A 446 13.75 27.63 11.60
CA SER A 446 13.76 27.33 13.04
C SER A 446 14.57 26.08 13.41
N GLY A 447 15.17 25.41 12.43
CA GLY A 447 16.00 24.23 12.63
C GLY A 447 17.44 24.57 13.01
N THR A 448 18.16 23.57 13.50
CA THR A 448 19.62 23.63 13.73
C THR A 448 20.39 23.11 12.53
N GLN A 449 21.66 23.49 12.40
CA GLN A 449 22.53 22.98 11.33
C GLN A 449 22.83 21.48 11.54
N THR A 450 22.73 20.71 10.47
CA THR A 450 23.05 19.27 10.46
C THR A 450 23.91 18.91 9.25
N ASN A 451 24.32 17.65 9.14
CA ASN A 451 25.04 17.17 7.95
C ASN A 451 24.13 16.93 6.74
N VAL A 452 22.80 17.08 6.91
CA VAL A 452 21.80 16.89 5.85
C VAL A 452 21.57 18.25 5.16
N LEU A 453 22.26 18.47 4.05
CA LEU A 453 22.32 19.78 3.37
C LEU A 453 21.20 20.01 2.34
N LEU A 454 20.52 18.94 1.92
CA LEU A 454 19.44 18.97 0.95
C LEU A 454 18.16 18.46 1.60
N ASP A 455 17.01 19.00 1.22
CA ASP A 455 15.70 18.42 1.55
C ASP A 455 15.33 17.24 0.64
N ILE A 456 14.15 16.65 0.86
CA ILE A 456 13.68 15.50 0.06
C ILE A 456 13.47 15.83 -1.44
N GLU A 457 13.31 17.10 -1.81
CA GLU A 457 13.13 17.57 -3.18
C GLU A 457 14.43 18.12 -3.80
N GLY A 458 15.56 18.03 -3.08
CA GLY A 458 16.86 18.49 -3.53
C GLY A 458 17.12 20.00 -3.33
N ASN A 459 16.33 20.68 -2.51
CA ASN A 459 16.54 22.09 -2.17
C ASN A 459 17.60 22.23 -1.07
N PHE A 460 18.48 23.23 -1.18
CA PHE A 460 19.53 23.49 -0.20
C PHE A 460 18.99 24.09 1.11
N ARG A 461 19.45 23.54 2.24
CA ARG A 461 19.18 24.07 3.58
C ARG A 461 20.26 25.06 3.97
N THR A 462 19.96 26.36 3.87
CA THR A 462 20.91 27.42 4.32
C THR A 462 20.65 27.76 5.79
N ASN A 463 19.40 28.04 6.12
CA ASN A 463 18.90 28.17 7.49
C ASN A 463 17.82 27.09 7.64
N PRO A 464 18.20 25.89 8.11
CA PRO A 464 17.35 24.71 7.94
C PRO A 464 15.96 24.90 8.52
N ASP A 465 14.96 24.51 7.75
CA ASP A 465 13.60 24.37 8.25
C ASP A 465 13.48 23.11 9.11
N ILE A 466 12.56 23.15 10.07
CA ILE A 466 12.13 21.94 10.78
C ILE A 466 11.25 21.12 9.83
N GLY A 467 11.54 19.83 9.69
CA GLY A 467 10.78 18.90 8.86
C GLY A 467 11.51 18.46 7.61
N VAL A 468 10.76 17.77 6.74
CA VAL A 468 11.30 17.04 5.57
C VAL A 468 11.48 17.92 4.34
N TYR A 469 10.69 18.99 4.22
CA TYR A 469 10.75 19.97 3.14
C TYR A 469 11.48 21.23 3.62
N GLU A 470 12.18 21.90 2.71
CA GLU A 470 12.60 23.28 2.88
C GLU A 470 11.58 24.18 2.18
N PHE A 471 11.11 25.22 2.86
CA PHE A 471 10.21 26.21 2.29
C PHE A 471 10.88 26.95 1.13
N GLN A 472 10.14 27.10 0.03
CA GLN A 472 10.54 27.88 -1.14
C GLN A 472 9.51 29.00 -1.33
N ASP A 473 9.98 30.24 -1.49
CA ASP A 473 9.15 31.45 -1.69
C ASP A 473 8.34 31.43 -3.00
#